data_AF-H2YX05-F1
#
_entry.id   AF-H2YX05-F1
#
_cell.length_a   1.000
_cell.length_b   1.000
_cell.length_c   1.000
_cell.angle_alpha   90.00
_cell.angle_beta   90.00
_cell.angle_gamma   90.00
#
_symmetry.space_group_name_H-M   'P 1'
#
loop_
_entity.id
_entity.type
_entity.pdbx_description
1 polymer ?
#
loop_
_entity_poly.entity_id
_entity_poly.type
_entity_poly.pdbx_seq_one_letter_code
_entity_poly.pdbx_strand_id
1 'polypeptide(L)'
;MIPIEWVIRRVATGSFIRRNVGVKEGYRFAPPKLETFFKDDENDDPQWGREVLEEAKLKCGDIEITSHLIDMMEKMSVTIFEVMEKAWQTKDVSLIDMKIEFGIRCDTNEVILADVIDNDSWRIWPSGDKRLMKDKQVYRNLKTITNNDMKNLKENYSWVSEQLGEVAESFRDQTKSTTVAIFMGSPKDMAHCNSIKASCSDLGVNCTLHVSSAHKSTTDTLKILSKIEDESSSIATVIVAVAGRSNGLGPVISGNTVLPVINCPPPSPQWCTADIWSSLRLPSGLGCATLLDPQAAALCSAQILAQRNPAVWARLRVKQMKNFLDLKQSNAELKQ
;
A
#
# COMPACT_ATOMS: atom_id res chain seq x y z
N MET A 1 16.63 20.36 -5.88
CA MET A 1 15.21 20.08 -6.15
C MET A 1 15.02 20.04 -7.64
N ILE A 2 14.16 19.15 -8.13
CA ILE A 2 13.75 19.13 -9.54
C ILE A 2 12.61 20.14 -9.67
N PRO A 3 12.67 21.13 -10.60
CA PRO A 3 11.72 22.24 -10.66
C PRO A 3 10.38 21.85 -11.32
N ILE A 4 9.82 20.71 -10.92
CA ILE A 4 8.56 20.16 -11.44
C ILE A 4 7.62 19.87 -10.29
N GLU A 5 6.41 20.41 -10.38
CA GLU A 5 5.30 20.07 -9.52
C GLU A 5 4.53 18.89 -10.10
N TRP A 6 4.43 17.81 -9.32
CA TRP A 6 3.71 16.59 -9.70
C TRP A 6 2.34 16.63 -9.06
N VAL A 7 1.29 16.84 -9.87
CA VAL A 7 -0.08 16.95 -9.39
C VAL A 7 -0.86 15.68 -9.72
N ILE A 8 -1.38 15.02 -8.70
CA ILE A 8 -2.17 13.80 -8.82
C ILE A 8 -3.62 14.11 -8.44
N ARG A 9 -4.58 13.64 -9.24
CA ARG A 9 -6.02 13.90 -9.01
C ARG A 9 -6.82 12.61 -9.00
N ARG A 10 -7.65 12.44 -7.97
CA ARG A 10 -8.77 11.49 -7.99
C ARG A 10 -10.03 12.13 -8.56
N VAL A 11 -10.24 13.41 -8.30
CA VAL A 11 -11.49 14.13 -8.66
C VAL A 11 -11.16 15.37 -9.47
N ALA A 12 -11.93 15.62 -10.53
CA ALA A 12 -11.81 16.84 -11.32
C ALA A 12 -12.37 18.04 -10.55
N THR A 13 -11.51 19.02 -10.28
CA THR A 13 -11.83 20.32 -9.68
C THR A 13 -10.73 21.34 -10.04
N GLY A 14 -10.85 22.57 -9.54
CA GLY A 14 -9.77 23.56 -9.60
C GLY A 14 -9.31 23.91 -11.01
N SER A 15 -7.99 23.94 -11.23
CA SER A 15 -7.40 24.29 -12.53
C SER A 15 -7.71 23.28 -13.63
N PHE A 16 -8.03 22.02 -13.28
CA PHE A 16 -8.33 20.98 -14.25
C PHE A 16 -9.58 21.31 -15.06
N ILE A 17 -10.69 21.64 -14.38
CA ILE A 17 -11.97 21.95 -15.05
C ILE A 17 -11.93 23.27 -15.82
N ARG A 18 -11.04 24.20 -15.45
CA ARG A 18 -10.80 25.44 -16.21
C ARG A 18 -10.09 25.15 -17.54
N ARG A 19 -9.08 24.29 -17.51
CA ARG A 19 -8.33 23.86 -18.72
C ARG A 19 -9.14 22.92 -19.61
N ASN A 20 -10.06 22.15 -19.05
CA ASN A 20 -10.82 21.11 -19.75
C ASN A 20 -12.32 21.45 -19.77
N VAL A 21 -12.69 22.40 -20.64
CA VAL A 21 -14.08 22.84 -20.82
C VAL A 21 -14.98 21.64 -21.17
N GLY A 22 -16.09 21.51 -20.45
CA GLY A 22 -17.04 20.40 -20.61
C GLY A 22 -16.89 19.28 -19.58
N VAL A 23 -15.76 19.20 -18.87
CA VAL A 23 -15.61 18.27 -17.73
C VAL A 23 -16.32 18.84 -16.50
N LYS A 24 -17.26 18.07 -15.96
CA LYS A 24 -18.00 18.45 -14.74
C LYS A 24 -17.12 18.28 -13.50
N GLU A 25 -17.23 19.23 -12.57
CA GLU A 25 -16.64 19.08 -11.24
C GLU A 25 -17.20 17.82 -10.55
N GLY A 26 -16.33 17.05 -9.90
CA GLY A 26 -16.69 15.76 -9.29
C GLY A 26 -16.42 14.54 -10.16
N TYR A 27 -16.05 14.70 -11.44
CA TYR A 27 -15.63 13.57 -12.28
C TYR A 27 -14.47 12.81 -11.63
N ARG A 28 -14.56 11.48 -11.55
CA ARG A 28 -13.55 10.64 -10.90
C ARG A 28 -12.59 10.02 -11.92
N PHE A 29 -11.30 10.13 -11.67
CA PHE A 29 -10.24 9.47 -12.43
C PHE A 29 -9.92 8.11 -11.82
N ALA A 30 -9.93 7.06 -12.63
CA ALA A 30 -9.46 5.73 -12.29
C ALA A 30 -8.69 5.14 -13.49
N PRO A 31 -7.34 5.03 -13.45
CA PRO A 31 -6.43 5.40 -12.34
C PRO A 31 -6.38 6.91 -12.05
N PRO A 32 -5.74 7.36 -10.94
CA PRO A 32 -5.53 8.79 -10.68
C PRO A 32 -4.87 9.49 -11.87
N LYS A 33 -5.33 10.71 -12.18
CA LYS A 33 -4.73 11.53 -13.24
C LYS A 33 -3.47 12.17 -12.70
N LEU A 34 -2.34 11.93 -13.35
CA LEU A 34 -1.07 12.63 -13.11
C LEU A 34 -0.91 13.77 -14.13
N GLU A 35 -0.43 14.91 -13.64
CA GLU A 35 -0.07 16.10 -14.41
C GLU A 35 1.22 16.69 -13.85
N THR A 36 1.98 17.39 -14.69
CA THR A 36 3.25 18.03 -14.35
C THR A 36 3.23 19.50 -14.71
N PHE A 37 3.77 20.34 -13.82
CA PHE A 37 3.84 21.79 -14.00
C PHE A 37 5.27 22.25 -13.72
N PHE A 38 5.83 23.06 -14.60
CA PHE A 38 7.17 23.62 -14.40
C PHE A 38 7.09 24.79 -13.44
N LYS A 39 7.98 24.83 -12.45
CA LYS A 39 8.02 25.91 -11.46
C LYS A 39 8.51 27.20 -12.10
N ASP A 40 7.59 28.14 -12.30
CA ASP A 40 7.84 29.43 -12.91
C ASP A 40 6.74 30.41 -12.47
N ASP A 41 7.01 31.08 -11.34
CA ASP A 41 6.08 32.04 -10.73
C ASP A 41 5.73 33.20 -11.68
N GLU A 42 6.60 33.54 -12.64
CA GLU A 42 6.34 34.61 -13.62
C GLU A 42 5.29 34.20 -14.66
N ASN A 43 5.15 32.90 -14.92
CA ASN A 43 4.29 32.34 -15.96
C ASN A 43 3.18 31.43 -15.40
N ASP A 44 2.81 31.62 -14.11
CA ASP A 44 1.75 30.88 -13.42
C ASP A 44 1.92 29.35 -13.46
N ASP A 45 3.15 28.85 -13.33
CA ASP A 45 3.52 27.42 -13.35
C ASP A 45 2.94 26.65 -14.56
N PRO A 46 3.47 26.84 -15.78
CA PRO A 46 2.89 26.27 -16.98
C PRO A 46 2.90 24.74 -16.94
N GLN A 47 1.81 24.13 -17.43
CA GLN A 47 1.73 22.69 -17.57
C GLN A 47 2.74 22.19 -18.61
N TRP A 48 3.56 21.20 -18.24
CA TRP A 48 4.46 20.53 -19.17
C TRP A 48 3.93 19.13 -19.50
N GLY A 49 3.90 18.81 -20.78
CA GLY A 49 3.69 17.44 -21.26
C GLY A 49 4.93 16.58 -21.03
N ARG A 50 4.77 15.27 -21.21
CA ARG A 50 5.86 14.32 -20.98
C ARG A 50 7.04 14.56 -21.93
N GLU A 51 6.74 14.81 -23.20
CA GLU A 51 7.75 15.05 -24.24
C GLU A 51 8.55 16.33 -23.93
N VAL A 52 7.89 17.35 -23.37
CA VAL A 52 8.57 18.59 -22.95
C VAL A 52 9.51 18.32 -21.77
N LEU A 53 9.10 17.50 -20.79
CA LEU A 53 9.97 17.11 -19.67
C LEU A 53 11.22 16.36 -20.14
N GLU A 54 11.06 15.45 -21.09
CA GLU A 54 12.16 14.64 -21.64
C GLU A 54 13.13 15.51 -22.46
N GLU A 55 12.63 16.42 -23.29
CA GLU A 55 13.46 17.29 -24.14
C GLU A 55 14.07 18.47 -23.39
N ALA A 56 13.50 18.88 -22.25
CA ALA A 56 14.01 19.98 -21.44
C ALA A 56 15.40 19.69 -20.85
N LYS A 57 15.82 18.42 -20.78
CA LYS A 57 17.12 17.96 -20.24
C LYS A 57 17.45 18.64 -18.92
N LEU A 58 16.44 18.70 -18.04
CA LEU A 58 16.57 19.30 -16.72
C LEU A 58 17.70 18.63 -15.97
N LYS A 59 18.39 19.39 -15.11
CA LYS A 59 19.42 18.88 -14.22
C LYS A 59 19.07 19.21 -12.78
N CYS A 60 19.35 18.28 -11.87
CA CYS A 60 19.34 18.54 -10.44
C CYS A 60 20.73 18.23 -9.89
N GLY A 61 21.53 19.30 -9.70
CA GLY A 61 22.98 19.15 -9.54
C GLY A 61 23.61 18.68 -10.86
N ASP A 62 24.48 17.67 -10.78
CA ASP A 62 25.16 17.10 -11.95
C ASP A 62 24.36 15.98 -12.64
N ILE A 63 23.20 15.61 -12.08
CA ILE A 63 22.36 14.52 -12.60
C ILE A 63 21.32 15.08 -13.56
N GLU A 64 21.34 14.58 -14.79
CA GLU A 64 20.32 14.84 -15.81
C GLU A 64 19.05 14.03 -15.53
N ILE A 65 17.90 14.70 -15.61
CA ILE A 65 16.57 14.11 -15.45
C ILE A 65 16.18 13.41 -16.75
N THR A 66 16.65 12.18 -16.89
CA THR A 66 16.37 11.34 -18.06
C THR A 66 14.98 10.69 -17.98
N SER A 67 14.52 10.12 -19.11
CA SER A 67 13.23 9.41 -19.22
C SER A 67 13.04 8.31 -18.16
N HIS A 68 14.11 7.60 -17.75
CA HIS A 68 13.97 6.58 -16.70
C HIS A 68 13.68 7.20 -15.31
N LEU A 69 14.29 8.34 -14.98
CA LEU A 69 13.99 9.05 -13.73
C LEU A 69 12.58 9.65 -13.76
N ILE A 70 12.11 10.11 -14.92
CA ILE A 70 10.73 10.56 -15.14
C ILE A 70 9.75 9.41 -14.86
N ASP A 71 9.97 8.22 -15.43
CA ASP A 71 9.15 7.03 -15.17
C ASP A 71 9.08 6.68 -13.68
N MET A 72 10.21 6.79 -12.98
CA MET A 72 10.30 6.53 -11.55
C MET A 72 9.45 7.53 -10.76
N MET A 73 9.61 8.84 -11.04
CA MET A 73 8.84 9.90 -10.39
C MET A 73 7.34 9.76 -10.67
N GLU A 74 6.91 9.48 -11.90
CA GLU A 74 5.50 9.25 -12.24
C GLU A 74 4.90 8.11 -11.40
N LYS A 75 5.63 6.98 -11.31
CA LYS A 75 5.18 5.82 -10.53
C LYS A 75 5.13 6.12 -9.03
N MET A 76 6.12 6.85 -8.52
CA MET A 76 6.18 7.28 -7.13
C MET A 76 5.02 8.24 -6.81
N SER A 77 4.77 9.24 -7.66
CA SER A 77 3.68 10.21 -7.50
C SER A 77 2.33 9.55 -7.31
N VAL A 78 1.96 8.65 -8.23
CA VAL A 78 0.69 7.93 -8.14
C VAL A 78 0.62 7.06 -6.88
N THR A 79 1.72 6.38 -6.54
CA THR A 79 1.77 5.50 -5.37
C THR A 79 1.63 6.29 -4.06
N ILE A 80 2.33 7.42 -3.93
CA ILE A 80 2.27 8.30 -2.76
C ILE A 80 0.83 8.84 -2.61
N PHE A 81 0.22 9.30 -3.70
CA PHE A 81 -1.18 9.75 -3.69
C PHE A 81 -2.14 8.65 -3.21
N GLU A 82 -2.04 7.44 -3.75
CA GLU A 82 -2.94 6.34 -3.36
C GLU A 82 -2.74 5.91 -1.91
N VAL A 83 -1.51 5.96 -1.38
CA VAL A 83 -1.23 5.71 0.04
C VAL A 83 -1.86 6.77 0.92
N MET A 84 -1.70 8.06 0.58
CA MET A 84 -2.33 9.15 1.32
C MET A 84 -3.85 9.12 1.22
N GLU A 85 -4.40 8.77 0.05
CA GLU A 85 -5.84 8.58 -0.16
C GLU A 85 -6.37 7.47 0.74
N LYS A 86 -5.68 6.33 0.81
CA LYS A 86 -6.06 5.20 1.67
C LYS A 86 -5.99 5.56 3.16
N ALA A 87 -5.01 6.38 3.55
CA ALA A 87 -4.87 6.87 4.92
C ALA A 87 -6.01 7.81 5.31
N TRP A 88 -6.35 8.79 4.47
CA TRP A 88 -7.47 9.71 4.73
C TRP A 88 -8.84 9.02 4.77
N GLN A 89 -9.03 7.95 3.98
CA GLN A 89 -10.26 7.15 4.00
C GLN A 89 -10.57 6.56 5.39
N THR A 90 -9.56 6.32 6.25
CA THR A 90 -9.81 5.79 7.60
C THR A 90 -10.48 6.81 8.53
N LYS A 91 -10.52 8.09 8.13
CA LYS A 91 -11.15 9.20 8.85
C LYS A 91 -12.39 9.74 8.14
N ASP A 92 -12.94 8.99 7.17
CA ASP A 92 -14.02 9.45 6.30
C ASP A 92 -13.68 10.78 5.59
N VAL A 93 -12.42 10.92 5.14
CA VAL A 93 -11.96 12.09 4.38
C VAL A 93 -11.57 11.65 2.97
N SER A 94 -12.11 12.35 1.97
CA SER A 94 -11.71 12.16 0.58
C SER A 94 -10.50 13.03 0.25
N LEU A 95 -9.37 12.41 -0.12
CA LEU A 95 -8.26 13.09 -0.77
C LEU A 95 -8.59 13.30 -2.25
N ILE A 96 -8.65 14.55 -2.68
CA ILE A 96 -9.20 14.97 -3.97
C ILE A 96 -8.09 15.10 -5.02
N ASP A 97 -7.07 15.85 -4.67
CA ASP A 97 -5.82 15.99 -5.40
C ASP A 97 -4.68 16.37 -4.45
N MET A 98 -3.45 16.18 -4.91
CA MET A 98 -2.24 16.53 -4.18
C MET A 98 -1.13 16.93 -5.14
N LYS A 99 -0.28 17.84 -4.68
CA LYS A 99 0.96 18.26 -5.33
C LYS A 99 2.14 17.76 -4.50
N ILE A 100 3.16 17.23 -5.16
CA ILE A 100 4.44 16.85 -4.54
C ILE A 100 5.60 17.26 -5.43
N GLU A 101 6.80 17.31 -4.84
CA GLU A 101 8.04 17.63 -5.54
C GLU A 101 9.10 16.56 -5.23
N PHE A 102 10.07 16.42 -6.14
CA PHE A 102 11.16 15.46 -5.98
C PHE A 102 12.51 16.16 -5.94
N GLY A 103 13.45 15.50 -5.27
CA GLY A 103 14.85 15.86 -5.27
C GLY A 103 15.71 14.66 -5.63
N ILE A 104 17.00 14.93 -5.82
CA ILE A 104 18.03 13.91 -5.92
C ILE A 104 18.89 14.01 -4.68
N ARG A 105 19.11 12.88 -4.00
CA ARG A 105 20.03 12.80 -2.87
C ARG A 105 21.46 13.05 -3.32
N CYS A 106 22.15 13.98 -2.64
CA CYS A 106 23.53 14.33 -2.99
C CYS A 106 24.54 13.21 -2.75
N ASP A 107 24.23 12.26 -1.86
CA ASP A 107 25.15 11.17 -1.47
C ASP A 107 24.92 9.87 -2.24
N THR A 108 23.68 9.58 -2.66
CA THR A 108 23.34 8.34 -3.36
C THR A 108 22.90 8.54 -4.81
N ASN A 109 22.69 9.77 -5.26
CA ASN A 109 22.05 10.11 -6.53
C ASN A 109 20.63 9.51 -6.71
N GLU A 110 20.01 9.03 -5.63
CA GLU A 110 18.66 8.48 -5.68
C GLU A 110 17.62 9.60 -5.78
N VAL A 111 16.62 9.40 -6.63
CA VAL A 111 15.40 10.23 -6.62
C VAL A 111 14.61 9.96 -5.35
N ILE A 112 14.26 11.03 -4.65
CA ILE A 112 13.46 10.97 -3.42
C ILE A 112 12.31 11.97 -3.49
N LEU A 113 11.19 11.61 -2.85
CA LEU A 113 10.17 12.60 -2.47
C LEU A 113 10.85 13.64 -1.58
N ALA A 114 10.67 14.91 -1.90
CA ALA A 114 11.26 16.03 -1.19
C ALA A 114 10.24 17.15 -1.02
N ASP A 115 10.71 18.32 -0.57
CA ASP A 115 9.86 19.41 -0.09
C ASP A 115 9.00 18.97 1.11
N VAL A 116 7.79 19.52 1.26
CA VAL A 116 6.88 19.27 2.38
C VAL A 116 5.53 18.84 1.82
N ILE A 117 4.92 17.82 2.45
CA ILE A 117 3.49 17.52 2.28
C ILE A 117 2.77 18.03 3.52
N ASP A 118 2.01 19.10 3.36
CA ASP A 118 1.21 19.75 4.40
C ASP A 118 -0.20 20.07 3.89
N ASN A 119 -0.94 20.88 4.65
CA ASN A 119 -2.32 21.24 4.33
C ASN A 119 -2.44 22.24 3.15
N ASP A 120 -1.32 22.68 2.58
CA ASP A 120 -1.26 23.50 1.36
C ASP A 120 -1.10 22.63 0.11
N SER A 121 -0.59 21.42 0.31
CA SER A 121 -0.16 20.47 -0.70
C SER A 121 -1.31 19.67 -1.31
N TRP A 122 -2.49 19.64 -0.67
CA TRP A 122 -3.63 18.85 -1.13
C TRP A 122 -4.97 19.57 -1.09
N ARG A 123 -5.99 18.90 -1.62
CA ARG A 123 -7.40 19.16 -1.33
C ARG A 123 -8.01 17.98 -0.59
N ILE A 124 -8.68 18.25 0.54
CA ILE A 124 -9.33 17.21 1.36
C ILE A 124 -10.75 17.61 1.74
N TRP A 125 -11.69 16.70 1.51
CA TRP A 125 -13.11 16.90 1.78
C TRP A 125 -13.64 15.85 2.76
N PRO A 126 -13.96 16.23 4.02
CA PRO A 126 -14.70 15.38 4.95
C PRO A 126 -15.99 14.87 4.31
N SER A 127 -16.24 13.56 4.46
CA SER A 127 -17.34 12.80 3.85
C SER A 127 -17.49 12.99 2.34
N GLY A 128 -16.42 13.41 1.65
CA GLY A 128 -16.44 13.75 0.23
C GLY A 128 -17.20 15.03 -0.12
N ASP A 129 -17.62 15.83 0.87
CA ASP A 129 -18.37 17.07 0.66
C ASP A 129 -17.43 18.28 0.54
N LYS A 130 -17.37 18.85 -0.67
CA LYS A 130 -16.58 20.06 -0.96
C LYS A 130 -16.91 21.23 -0.02
N ARG A 131 -18.13 21.34 0.49
CA ARG A 131 -18.53 22.42 1.42
C ARG A 131 -17.81 22.32 2.77
N LEU A 132 -17.31 21.13 3.11
CA LEU A 132 -16.61 20.85 4.35
C LEU A 132 -15.08 20.91 4.22
N MET A 133 -14.55 21.40 3.08
CA MET A 133 -13.12 21.42 2.80
C MET A 133 -12.29 21.99 3.97
N LYS A 134 -11.17 21.34 4.26
CA LYS A 134 -10.27 21.68 5.40
C LYS A 134 -8.88 22.13 4.96
N ASP A 135 -8.61 22.17 3.66
CA ASP A 135 -7.33 22.55 3.09
C ASP A 135 -7.24 24.05 2.76
N LYS A 136 -6.06 24.49 2.27
CA LYS A 136 -5.77 25.88 1.87
C LYS A 136 -6.74 26.44 0.83
N GLN A 137 -7.51 25.63 0.11
CA GLN A 137 -8.54 26.13 -0.81
C GLN A 137 -9.57 27.02 -0.09
N VAL A 138 -9.82 26.82 1.21
CA VAL A 138 -10.66 27.74 2.01
C VAL A 138 -10.12 29.16 1.93
N TYR A 139 -8.82 29.34 2.18
CA TYR A 139 -8.15 30.63 2.10
C TYR A 139 -8.17 31.20 0.68
N ARG A 140 -7.86 30.36 -0.33
CA ARG A 140 -7.85 30.76 -1.75
C ARG A 140 -9.21 31.21 -2.28
N ASN A 141 -10.32 30.81 -1.63
CA ASN A 141 -11.67 31.19 -2.03
C ASN A 141 -12.12 32.56 -1.47
N LEU A 142 -11.41 33.11 -0.49
CA LEU A 142 -11.79 34.37 0.16
C LEU A 142 -11.52 35.56 -0.77
N LYS A 143 -12.51 36.44 -0.92
CA LYS A 143 -12.35 37.71 -1.66
C LYS A 143 -11.71 38.80 -0.80
N THR A 144 -12.00 38.78 0.50
CA THR A 144 -11.49 39.70 1.52
C THR A 144 -11.14 38.90 2.75
N ILE A 145 -10.00 39.19 3.38
CA ILE A 145 -9.50 38.42 4.52
C ILE A 145 -9.88 39.15 5.80
N THR A 146 -10.65 38.51 6.67
CA THR A 146 -10.95 39.00 8.02
C THR A 146 -10.21 38.19 9.09
N ASN A 147 -10.10 38.74 10.31
CA ASN A 147 -9.55 38.02 11.46
C ASN A 147 -10.32 36.72 11.77
N ASN A 148 -11.64 36.71 11.52
CA ASN A 148 -12.46 35.53 11.74
C ASN A 148 -12.16 34.43 10.72
N ASP A 149 -11.90 34.79 9.46
CA ASP A 149 -11.51 33.83 8.42
C ASP A 149 -10.16 33.18 8.73
N MET A 150 -9.19 33.99 9.20
CA MET A 150 -7.88 33.47 9.61
C MET A 150 -7.97 32.55 10.83
N LYS A 151 -8.89 32.84 11.77
CA LYS A 151 -9.18 31.95 12.91
C LYS A 151 -9.75 30.61 12.42
N ASN A 152 -10.73 30.64 11.52
CA ASN A 152 -11.35 29.44 10.97
C ASN A 152 -10.36 28.60 10.14
N LEU A 153 -9.48 29.25 9.37
CA LEU A 153 -8.39 28.58 8.66
C LEU A 153 -7.44 27.88 9.64
N LYS A 154 -7.04 28.54 10.72
CA LYS A 154 -6.20 27.95 11.76
C LYS A 154 -6.88 26.72 12.39
N GLU A 155 -8.17 26.81 12.71
CA GLU A 155 -8.96 25.69 13.24
C GLU A 155 -8.98 24.51 12.27
N ASN A 156 -9.11 24.75 10.97
CA ASN A 156 -9.01 23.71 9.95
C ASN A 156 -7.63 23.03 9.96
N TYR A 157 -6.54 23.78 10.03
CA TYR A 157 -5.18 23.21 10.05
C TYR A 157 -4.91 22.42 11.33
N SER A 158 -5.39 22.90 12.48
CA SER A 158 -5.30 22.17 13.75
C SER A 158 -6.06 20.85 13.68
N TRP A 159 -7.28 20.85 13.11
CA TRP A 159 -8.06 19.64 12.91
C TRP A 159 -7.31 18.63 12.02
N VAL A 160 -6.76 19.07 10.89
CA VAL A 160 -5.98 18.21 9.98
C VAL A 160 -4.77 17.60 10.70
N SER A 161 -4.05 18.41 11.48
CA SER A 161 -2.90 17.93 12.26
C SER A 161 -3.30 16.87 13.28
N GLU A 162 -4.42 17.03 13.98
CA GLU A 162 -4.93 16.06 14.95
C GLU A 162 -5.31 14.74 14.26
N GLN A 163 -6.07 14.81 13.16
CA GLN A 163 -6.47 13.63 12.40
C GLN A 163 -5.26 12.86 11.85
N LEU A 164 -4.25 13.57 11.32
CA LEU A 164 -3.01 12.93 10.86
C LEU A 164 -2.22 12.30 12.01
N GLY A 165 -2.25 12.90 13.21
CA GLY A 165 -1.66 12.30 14.42
C GLY A 165 -2.26 10.92 14.71
N GLU A 166 -3.58 10.84 14.74
CA GLU A 166 -4.31 9.58 14.97
C GLU A 166 -4.07 8.55 13.84
N VAL A 167 -4.02 9.00 12.58
CA VAL A 167 -3.68 8.12 11.44
C VAL A 167 -2.24 7.60 11.57
N ALA A 168 -1.29 8.45 11.93
CA ALA A 168 0.10 8.06 12.09
C ALA A 168 0.31 7.09 13.27
N GLU A 169 -0.45 7.24 14.36
CA GLU A 169 -0.48 6.28 15.47
C GLU A 169 -1.11 4.96 15.04
N SER A 170 -2.25 5.04 14.37
CA SER A 170 -2.93 3.88 13.78
C SER A 170 -2.00 3.08 12.89
N PHE A 171 -1.16 3.71 12.07
CA PHE A 171 -0.20 3.02 11.18
C PHE A 171 1.03 2.47 11.93
N ARG A 172 1.30 2.94 13.16
CA ARG A 172 2.41 2.47 14.02
C ARG A 172 2.02 1.27 14.90
N ASP A 173 0.82 1.24 15.48
CA ASP A 173 0.38 0.20 16.43
C ASP A 173 -0.20 -1.08 15.75
N GLN A 174 0.06 -1.29 14.46
CA GLN A 174 -0.64 -2.32 13.67
C GLN A 174 -0.23 -3.77 13.88
N THR A 175 0.65 -4.02 14.86
CA THR A 175 0.92 -5.38 15.33
C THR A 175 -0.34 -6.03 15.94
N LYS A 176 -1.39 -5.27 16.29
CA LYS A 176 -2.55 -5.80 17.03
C LYS A 176 -3.79 -6.14 16.21
N SER A 177 -3.94 -5.68 14.96
CA SER A 177 -5.22 -5.81 14.22
C SER A 177 -5.24 -6.91 13.15
N THR A 178 -4.08 -7.46 12.79
CA THR A 178 -3.96 -8.53 11.80
C THR A 178 -2.91 -9.55 12.20
N THR A 179 -3.13 -10.83 11.91
CA THR A 179 -2.15 -11.89 12.18
C THR A 179 -2.21 -13.01 11.14
N VAL A 180 -1.10 -13.72 11.00
CA VAL A 180 -1.01 -14.97 10.26
C VAL A 180 -0.68 -16.10 11.24
N ALA A 181 -1.59 -17.05 11.37
CA ALA A 181 -1.38 -18.23 12.19
C ALA A 181 -0.75 -19.34 11.34
N ILE A 182 0.52 -19.64 11.58
CA ILE A 182 1.27 -20.64 10.82
C ILE A 182 1.24 -21.96 11.60
N PHE A 183 0.57 -22.96 11.06
CA PHE A 183 0.53 -24.32 11.59
C PHE A 183 1.56 -25.18 10.87
N MET A 184 2.41 -25.87 11.64
CA MET A 184 3.33 -26.87 11.09
C MET A 184 3.03 -28.26 11.63
N GLY A 185 3.00 -29.24 10.72
CA GLY A 185 2.76 -30.65 11.05
C GLY A 185 3.90 -31.31 11.83
N SER A 186 5.10 -30.71 11.79
CA SER A 186 6.32 -31.22 12.36
C SER A 186 7.27 -30.08 12.74
N PRO A 187 7.97 -30.13 13.89
CA PRO A 187 9.03 -29.17 14.23
C PRO A 187 10.16 -29.09 13.19
N LYS A 188 10.34 -30.13 12.36
CA LYS A 188 11.37 -30.12 11.30
C LYS A 188 11.12 -29.06 10.23
N ASP A 189 9.87 -28.61 10.07
CA ASP A 189 9.49 -27.62 9.05
C ASP A 189 9.63 -26.16 9.56
N MET A 190 10.22 -25.98 10.76
CA MET A 190 10.40 -24.69 11.41
C MET A 190 11.15 -23.67 10.55
N ALA A 191 12.19 -24.09 9.82
CA ALA A 191 12.95 -23.20 8.95
C ALA A 191 12.08 -22.59 7.84
N HIS A 192 11.22 -23.40 7.21
CA HIS A 192 10.28 -22.95 6.19
C HIS A 192 9.24 -21.99 6.79
N CYS A 193 8.71 -22.31 7.98
CA CYS A 193 7.76 -21.45 8.68
C CYS A 193 8.38 -20.10 9.08
N ASN A 194 9.65 -20.09 9.47
CA ASN A 194 10.38 -18.85 9.77
C ASN A 194 10.58 -17.98 8.52
N SER A 195 10.75 -18.56 7.34
CA SER A 195 10.79 -17.79 6.08
C SER A 195 9.46 -17.10 5.77
N ILE A 196 8.33 -17.78 6.03
CA ILE A 196 6.98 -17.17 5.92
C ILE A 196 6.86 -16.03 6.94
N LYS A 197 7.20 -16.29 8.21
CA LYS A 197 7.15 -15.30 9.29
C LYS A 197 8.01 -14.07 9.00
N ALA A 198 9.23 -14.24 8.50
CA ALA A 198 10.11 -13.14 8.12
C ALA A 198 9.48 -12.28 7.01
N SER A 199 8.94 -12.94 5.97
CA SER A 199 8.27 -12.23 4.86
C SER A 199 7.01 -11.48 5.31
N CYS A 200 6.24 -12.02 6.27
CA CYS A 200 5.12 -11.31 6.88
C CYS A 200 5.60 -10.10 7.69
N SER A 201 6.69 -10.23 8.44
CA SER A 201 7.27 -9.14 9.24
C SER A 201 7.68 -7.94 8.38
N ASP A 202 8.28 -8.19 7.20
CA ASP A 202 8.63 -7.12 6.25
C ASP A 202 7.39 -6.33 5.77
N LEU A 203 6.25 -7.01 5.70
CA LEU A 203 4.95 -6.45 5.35
C LEU A 203 4.20 -5.86 6.56
N GLY A 204 4.81 -5.86 7.74
CA GLY A 204 4.20 -5.36 8.98
C GLY A 204 3.07 -6.25 9.50
N VAL A 205 3.07 -7.54 9.14
CA VAL A 205 2.05 -8.52 9.56
C VAL A 205 2.63 -9.43 10.64
N ASN A 206 1.93 -9.54 11.77
CA ASN A 206 2.32 -10.43 12.85
C ASN A 206 2.10 -11.90 12.49
N CYS A 207 2.92 -12.79 13.08
CA CYS A 207 2.71 -14.23 12.94
C CYS A 207 2.80 -14.96 14.27
N THR A 208 1.91 -15.94 14.43
CA THR A 208 2.01 -16.96 15.47
C THR A 208 2.41 -18.30 14.84
N LEU A 209 3.18 -19.11 15.58
CA LEU A 209 3.66 -20.40 15.11
C LEU A 209 3.10 -21.49 16.01
N HIS A 210 2.46 -22.50 15.42
CA HIS A 210 1.82 -23.60 16.13
C HIS A 210 2.32 -24.93 15.58
N VAL A 211 2.75 -25.84 16.45
CA VAL A 211 3.08 -27.21 16.06
C VAL A 211 1.89 -28.10 16.37
N SER A 212 1.25 -28.65 15.35
CA SER A 212 0.17 -29.64 15.51
C SER A 212 -0.01 -30.48 14.25
N SER A 213 -0.38 -31.74 14.43
CA SER A 213 -0.57 -32.69 13.34
C SER A 213 -2.03 -33.12 13.23
N ALA A 214 -2.65 -32.88 12.09
CA ALA A 214 -4.00 -33.36 11.82
C ALA A 214 -4.11 -34.89 11.81
N HIS A 215 -3.01 -35.63 11.68
CA HIS A 215 -2.99 -37.10 11.69
C HIS A 215 -2.69 -37.70 13.07
N LYS A 216 -1.85 -37.02 13.88
CA LYS A 216 -1.36 -37.56 15.16
C LYS A 216 -2.03 -36.93 16.38
N SER A 217 -2.54 -35.70 16.23
CA SER A 217 -3.08 -34.86 17.30
C SER A 217 -4.25 -34.02 16.76
N THR A 218 -5.20 -34.67 16.07
CA THR A 218 -6.33 -34.01 15.39
C THR A 218 -7.13 -33.13 16.36
N THR A 219 -7.48 -33.67 17.53
CA THR A 219 -8.25 -32.93 18.55
C THR A 219 -7.51 -31.68 19.03
N ASP A 220 -6.19 -31.73 19.18
CA ASP A 220 -5.41 -30.57 19.61
C ASP A 220 -5.29 -29.53 18.49
N THR A 221 -5.22 -29.96 17.23
CA THR A 221 -5.32 -29.05 16.07
C THR A 221 -6.63 -28.25 16.12
N LEU A 222 -7.76 -28.93 16.34
CA LEU A 222 -9.07 -28.29 16.43
C LEU A 222 -9.21 -27.37 17.66
N LYS A 223 -8.61 -27.72 18.79
CA LYS A 223 -8.57 -26.85 19.98
C LYS A 223 -7.77 -25.57 19.74
N ILE A 224 -6.62 -25.66 19.08
CA ILE A 224 -5.83 -24.46 18.72
C ILE A 224 -6.63 -23.60 17.74
N LEU A 225 -7.25 -24.22 16.73
CA LEU A 225 -8.10 -23.54 15.76
C LEU A 225 -9.24 -22.78 16.44
N SER A 226 -9.96 -23.41 17.37
CA SER A 226 -11.06 -22.77 18.10
C SER A 226 -10.61 -21.54 18.90
N LYS A 227 -9.40 -21.54 19.48
CA LYS A 227 -8.85 -20.35 20.16
C LYS A 227 -8.57 -19.22 19.18
N ILE A 228 -7.99 -19.55 18.03
CA ILE A 228 -7.71 -18.57 16.98
C ILE A 228 -9.01 -17.97 16.43
N GLU A 229 -10.07 -18.77 16.28
CA GLU A 229 -11.37 -18.26 15.85
C GLU A 229 -11.99 -17.29 16.86
N ASP A 230 -11.88 -17.57 18.16
CA ASP A 230 -12.35 -16.67 19.22
C ASP A 230 -11.63 -15.30 19.13
N GLU A 231 -10.29 -15.33 19.02
CA GLU A 231 -9.45 -14.13 18.83
C GLU A 231 -9.76 -13.39 17.51
N SER A 232 -10.18 -14.13 16.47
CA SER A 232 -10.40 -13.58 15.13
C SER A 232 -11.56 -12.58 15.04
N SER A 233 -12.41 -12.53 16.06
CA SER A 233 -13.45 -11.51 16.21
C SER A 233 -12.86 -10.09 16.31
N SER A 234 -11.66 -9.96 16.88
CA SER A 234 -10.96 -8.68 17.04
C SER A 234 -9.74 -8.55 16.12
N ILE A 235 -9.15 -9.67 15.70
CA ILE A 235 -7.90 -9.70 14.93
C ILE A 235 -8.13 -10.42 13.61
N ALA A 236 -8.06 -9.69 12.49
CA ALA A 236 -8.21 -10.32 11.18
C ALA A 236 -7.09 -11.36 10.97
N THR A 237 -7.47 -12.62 10.71
CA THR A 237 -6.54 -13.75 10.72
C THR A 237 -6.57 -14.52 9.40
N VAL A 238 -5.38 -14.88 8.90
CA VAL A 238 -5.19 -15.86 7.83
C VAL A 238 -4.40 -17.04 8.39
N ILE A 239 -4.77 -18.27 8.01
CA ILE A 239 -4.07 -19.47 8.46
C ILE A 239 -3.18 -19.99 7.33
N VAL A 240 -1.93 -20.31 7.65
CA VAL A 240 -1.01 -20.98 6.74
C VAL A 240 -0.68 -22.36 7.28
N ALA A 241 -1.01 -23.40 6.52
CA ALA A 241 -0.73 -24.79 6.85
C ALA A 241 0.53 -25.29 6.13
N VAL A 242 1.53 -25.68 6.91
CA VAL A 242 2.82 -26.20 6.45
C VAL A 242 2.90 -27.68 6.84
N ALA A 243 2.73 -28.56 5.85
CA ALA A 243 2.86 -30.00 6.04
C ALA A 243 3.49 -30.63 4.80
N GLY A 244 4.62 -31.34 4.99
CA GLY A 244 5.22 -32.15 3.95
C GLY A 244 4.48 -33.48 3.73
N ARG A 245 4.84 -34.21 2.68
CA ARG A 245 4.21 -35.48 2.27
C ARG A 245 2.72 -35.26 1.94
N SER A 246 1.85 -36.19 2.35
CA SER A 246 0.40 -36.04 2.26
C SER A 246 -0.09 -34.98 3.26
N ASN A 247 -0.35 -33.76 2.80
CA ASN A 247 -0.88 -32.67 3.60
C ASN A 247 -2.36 -32.91 3.96
N GLY A 248 -2.60 -33.48 5.15
CA GLY A 248 -3.94 -33.49 5.75
C GLY A 248 -4.22 -32.28 6.66
N LEU A 249 -3.19 -31.52 7.02
CA LEU A 249 -3.30 -30.39 7.96
C LEU A 249 -4.16 -29.26 7.40
N GLY A 250 -3.82 -28.80 6.19
CA GLY A 250 -4.57 -27.74 5.53
C GLY A 250 -6.03 -28.10 5.22
N PRO A 251 -6.32 -29.26 4.62
CA PRO A 251 -7.69 -29.70 4.37
C PRO A 251 -8.52 -29.83 5.66
N VAL A 252 -7.96 -30.39 6.74
CA VAL A 252 -8.67 -30.51 8.03
C VAL A 252 -8.96 -29.14 8.61
N ILE A 253 -8.00 -28.21 8.62
CA ILE A 253 -8.24 -26.83 9.08
C ILE A 253 -9.31 -26.18 8.20
N SER A 254 -9.19 -26.25 6.87
CA SER A 254 -10.12 -25.63 5.92
C SER A 254 -11.55 -26.13 6.06
N GLY A 255 -11.76 -27.38 6.48
CA GLY A 255 -13.11 -27.93 6.67
C GLY A 255 -13.75 -27.54 8.00
N ASN A 256 -12.99 -26.92 8.91
CA ASN A 256 -13.42 -26.65 10.28
C ASN A 256 -13.26 -25.17 10.68
N THR A 257 -13.04 -24.28 9.71
CA THR A 257 -12.99 -22.83 9.95
C THR A 257 -13.58 -22.03 8.80
N VAL A 258 -14.08 -20.85 9.11
CA VAL A 258 -14.49 -19.83 8.12
C VAL A 258 -13.33 -18.91 7.72
N LEU A 259 -12.18 -19.01 8.40
CA LEU A 259 -11.01 -18.20 8.12
C LEU A 259 -10.31 -18.65 6.83
N PRO A 260 -9.65 -17.75 6.08
CA PRO A 260 -8.87 -18.13 4.92
C PRO A 260 -7.71 -19.07 5.29
N VAL A 261 -7.59 -20.18 4.55
CA VAL A 261 -6.52 -21.18 4.75
C VAL A 261 -5.67 -21.29 3.50
N ILE A 262 -4.36 -21.22 3.67
CA ILE A 262 -3.36 -21.34 2.62
C ILE A 262 -2.45 -22.53 2.93
N ASN A 263 -2.37 -23.49 2.01
CA ASN A 263 -1.34 -24.53 2.04
C ASN A 263 -0.02 -23.94 1.55
N CYS A 264 1.05 -24.12 2.34
CA CYS A 264 2.42 -23.84 1.94
C CYS A 264 3.30 -25.06 2.28
N PRO A 265 3.22 -26.15 1.50
CA PRO A 265 3.97 -27.36 1.79
C PRO A 265 5.48 -27.11 1.62
N PRO A 266 6.33 -27.60 2.54
CA PRO A 266 7.77 -27.45 2.41
C PRO A 266 8.29 -28.23 1.19
N PRO A 267 9.28 -27.71 0.46
CA PRO A 267 9.77 -28.34 -0.76
C PRO A 267 10.42 -29.70 -0.48
N SER A 268 10.14 -30.68 -1.33
CA SER A 268 10.73 -32.02 -1.32
C SER A 268 11.40 -32.30 -2.67
N PRO A 269 12.73 -32.33 -2.79
CA PRO A 269 13.41 -32.49 -4.08
C PRO A 269 13.03 -33.78 -4.83
N GLN A 270 12.70 -34.84 -4.08
CA GLN A 270 12.40 -36.16 -4.64
C GLN A 270 10.91 -36.38 -4.87
N TRP A 271 10.04 -35.78 -4.06
CA TRP A 271 8.62 -36.15 -4.00
C TRP A 271 7.65 -34.98 -4.22
N CYS A 272 8.15 -33.77 -4.50
CA CYS A 272 7.29 -32.58 -4.63
C CYS A 272 6.14 -32.75 -5.64
N THR A 273 6.38 -33.43 -6.75
CA THR A 273 5.38 -33.65 -7.81
C THR A 273 4.24 -34.57 -7.37
N ALA A 274 4.49 -35.47 -6.43
CA ALA A 274 3.47 -36.34 -5.85
C ALA A 274 2.79 -35.67 -4.66
N ASP A 275 3.57 -35.10 -3.74
CA ASP A 275 3.09 -34.52 -2.48
C ASP A 275 2.12 -33.35 -2.70
N ILE A 276 2.37 -32.51 -3.72
CA ILE A 276 1.57 -31.31 -4.01
C ILE A 276 0.09 -31.63 -4.24
N TRP A 277 -0.24 -32.80 -4.80
CA TRP A 277 -1.63 -33.18 -5.10
C TRP A 277 -2.50 -33.27 -3.85
N SER A 278 -1.90 -33.58 -2.69
CA SER A 278 -2.60 -33.59 -1.40
C SER A 278 -3.09 -32.19 -0.97
N SER A 279 -2.48 -31.12 -1.49
CA SER A 279 -2.90 -29.74 -1.23
C SER A 279 -3.82 -29.18 -2.32
N LEU A 280 -3.77 -29.73 -3.54
CA LEU A 280 -4.51 -29.22 -4.71
C LEU A 280 -5.87 -29.89 -4.91
N ARG A 281 -5.95 -31.23 -4.76
CA ARG A 281 -7.16 -32.00 -5.07
C ARG A 281 -7.90 -32.35 -3.78
N LEU A 282 -8.86 -31.49 -3.46
CA LEU A 282 -9.63 -31.55 -2.23
C LEU A 282 -11.02 -32.14 -2.46
N PRO A 283 -11.65 -32.75 -1.44
CA PRO A 283 -13.09 -32.98 -1.41
C PRO A 283 -13.89 -31.69 -1.64
N SER A 284 -15.13 -31.83 -2.14
CA SER A 284 -16.05 -30.70 -2.32
C SER A 284 -16.34 -29.99 -1.00
N GLY A 285 -16.46 -28.66 -1.03
CA GLY A 285 -16.75 -27.84 0.15
C GLY A 285 -15.51 -27.30 0.88
N LEU A 286 -14.30 -27.61 0.41
CA LEU A 286 -13.05 -27.04 0.92
C LEU A 286 -12.51 -25.94 0.00
N GLY A 287 -12.03 -24.85 0.60
CA GLY A 287 -11.60 -23.64 -0.10
C GLY A 287 -10.14 -23.27 0.10
N CYS A 288 -9.30 -24.15 0.67
CA CYS A 288 -7.90 -23.80 0.90
C CYS A 288 -7.11 -23.66 -0.39
N ALA A 289 -6.44 -22.53 -0.54
CA ALA A 289 -5.54 -22.25 -1.66
C ALA A 289 -4.18 -22.89 -1.42
N THR A 290 -3.36 -23.03 -2.47
CA THR A 290 -2.00 -23.58 -2.35
C THR A 290 -0.98 -22.63 -2.96
N LEU A 291 0.06 -22.29 -2.19
CA LEU A 291 1.20 -21.48 -2.61
C LEU A 291 2.48 -22.23 -2.24
N LEU A 292 3.41 -22.38 -3.18
CA LEU A 292 4.60 -23.21 -2.96
C LEU A 292 5.76 -22.44 -2.35
N ASP A 293 5.79 -21.13 -2.57
CA ASP A 293 6.86 -20.26 -2.10
C ASP A 293 6.46 -19.59 -0.77
N PRO A 294 7.32 -19.62 0.26
CA PRO A 294 7.08 -18.97 1.55
C PRO A 294 6.75 -17.48 1.46
N GLN A 295 7.46 -16.76 0.59
CA GLN A 295 7.24 -15.32 0.41
C GLN A 295 5.91 -15.07 -0.29
N ALA A 296 5.53 -15.91 -1.26
CA ALA A 296 4.22 -15.87 -1.89
C ALA A 296 3.08 -16.13 -0.89
N ALA A 297 3.23 -17.10 0.02
CA ALA A 297 2.26 -17.38 1.07
C ALA A 297 2.07 -16.17 2.01
N ALA A 298 3.17 -15.52 2.42
CA ALA A 298 3.12 -14.28 3.18
C ALA A 298 2.46 -13.13 2.40
N LEU A 299 2.80 -12.95 1.12
CA LEU A 299 2.23 -11.92 0.26
C LEU A 299 0.72 -12.09 0.06
N CYS A 300 0.26 -13.32 -0.20
CA CYS A 300 -1.16 -13.61 -0.35
C CYS A 300 -1.91 -13.37 0.97
N SER A 301 -1.33 -13.80 2.09
CA SER A 301 -1.89 -13.53 3.42
C SER A 301 -2.02 -12.02 3.66
N ALA A 302 -0.96 -11.25 3.37
CA ALA A 302 -0.99 -9.80 3.49
C ALA A 302 -2.02 -9.13 2.56
N GLN A 303 -2.20 -9.62 1.32
CA GLN A 303 -3.21 -9.10 0.38
C GLN A 303 -4.64 -9.31 0.88
N ILE A 304 -4.91 -10.44 1.52
CA ILE A 304 -6.19 -10.72 2.18
C ILE A 304 -6.39 -9.74 3.35
N LEU A 305 -5.40 -9.63 4.23
CA LEU A 305 -5.46 -8.79 5.43
C LEU A 305 -5.51 -7.28 5.11
N ALA A 306 -4.90 -6.85 4.00
CA ALA A 306 -4.91 -5.47 3.52
C ALA A 306 -6.31 -4.89 3.25
N GLN A 307 -7.32 -5.73 3.06
CA GLN A 307 -8.71 -5.29 2.91
C GLN A 307 -9.25 -4.62 4.18
N ARG A 308 -8.73 -5.02 5.35
CA ARG A 308 -9.12 -4.48 6.66
C ARG A 308 -8.02 -3.66 7.33
N ASN A 309 -6.83 -3.65 6.74
CA ASN A 309 -5.67 -3.00 7.30
C ASN A 309 -4.98 -2.07 6.27
N PRO A 310 -5.09 -0.74 6.44
CA PRO A 310 -4.58 0.23 5.48
C PRO A 310 -3.05 0.34 5.45
N ALA A 311 -2.31 0.02 6.53
CA ALA A 311 -0.85 0.09 6.48
C ALA A 311 -0.25 -1.14 5.79
N VAL A 312 -0.81 -2.33 5.99
CA VAL A 312 -0.45 -3.53 5.21
C VAL A 312 -0.74 -3.29 3.73
N TRP A 313 -1.90 -2.69 3.41
CA TRP A 313 -2.22 -2.25 2.04
C TRP A 313 -1.15 -1.30 1.48
N ALA A 314 -0.75 -0.29 2.24
CA ALA A 314 0.26 0.69 1.83
C ALA A 314 1.64 0.02 1.61
N ARG A 315 2.06 -0.89 2.49
CA ARG A 315 3.31 -1.64 2.35
C ARG A 315 3.32 -2.52 1.11
N LEU A 316 2.21 -3.18 0.78
CA LEU A 316 2.07 -3.93 -0.47
C LEU A 316 2.18 -3.01 -1.69
N ARG A 317 1.54 -1.84 -1.65
CA ARG A 317 1.60 -0.87 -2.74
C ARG A 317 3.01 -0.31 -2.95
N VAL A 318 3.70 0.01 -1.86
CA VAL A 318 5.11 0.44 -1.88
C VAL A 318 6.02 -0.68 -2.37
N LYS A 319 5.79 -1.94 -2.01
CA LYS A 319 6.56 -3.07 -2.53
C LYS A 319 6.41 -3.21 -4.05
N GLN A 320 5.19 -3.07 -4.58
CA GLN A 320 4.95 -3.07 -6.03
C GLN A 320 5.68 -1.92 -6.73
N MET A 321 5.67 -0.73 -6.13
CA MET A 321 6.42 0.42 -6.62
C MET A 321 7.93 0.11 -6.63
N LYS A 322 8.50 -0.37 -5.52
CA LYS A 322 9.91 -0.72 -5.42
C LYS A 322 10.34 -1.72 -6.49
N ASN A 323 9.58 -2.81 -6.68
CA ASN A 323 9.87 -3.77 -7.74
C ASN A 323 9.92 -3.11 -9.15
N PHE A 324 9.06 -2.14 -9.42
CA PHE A 324 9.10 -1.38 -10.68
C PHE A 324 10.34 -0.48 -10.77
N LEU A 325 10.68 0.22 -9.68
CA LEU A 325 11.87 1.07 -9.62
C LEU A 325 13.15 0.24 -9.81
N ASP A 326 13.26 -0.91 -9.14
CA ASP A 326 14.41 -1.82 -9.25
C ASP A 326 14.59 -2.28 -10.71
N LEU A 327 13.50 -2.66 -11.39
CA LEU A 327 13.56 -3.04 -12.81
C LEU A 327 13.95 -1.87 -13.72
N LYS A 328 13.51 -0.64 -13.42
CA LYS A 328 13.89 0.55 -14.19
C LYS A 328 15.37 0.87 -13.99
N GLN A 329 15.85 0.78 -12.76
CA GLN A 329 17.25 0.99 -12.40
C GLN A 329 18.16 -0.05 -13.09
N SER A 330 17.86 -1.34 -12.97
CA SER A 330 18.65 -2.39 -13.64
C SER A 330 18.68 -2.24 -15.17
N ASN A 331 17.57 -1.81 -15.79
CA ASN A 331 17.55 -1.54 -17.23
C ASN A 331 18.38 -0.31 -17.64
N ALA A 332 18.48 0.70 -16.77
CA ALA A 332 19.31 1.87 -17.01
C ALA A 332 20.80 1.52 -16.91
N GLU A 333 21.18 0.71 -15.92
CA GLU A 333 22.55 0.22 -15.72
C GLU A 333 23.06 -0.62 -16.90
N LEU A 334 22.20 -1.43 -17.53
CA LEU A 334 22.57 -2.21 -18.71
C LEU A 334 22.82 -1.38 -19.98
N LYS A 335 22.40 -0.12 -20.02
CA LYS A 335 22.56 0.77 -21.17
C LYS A 335 23.79 1.67 -21.10
N GLN A 336 24.47 1.71 -19.94
CA GLN A 336 25.73 2.43 -19.73
C GLN A 336 26.93 1.60 -20.20
#